data_AF-A0A0C1YCC2-F1
#
_entry.id   AF-A0A0C1YCC2-F1
#
_cell.length_a   1.000
_cell.length_b   1.000
_cell.length_c   1.000
_cell.angle_alpha   90.00
_cell.angle_beta   90.00
_cell.angle_gamma   90.00
#
_symmetry.space_group_name_H-M   'P 1'
#
loop_
_entity.id
_entity.type
_entity.pdbx_description
1 polymer ?
#
loop_
_entity_poly.entity_id
_entity_poly.type
_entity_poly.pdbx_seq_one_letter_code
_entity_poly.pdbx_strand_id
1 'polypeptide(L)'
;MARLELPGSLLEPGEPKREVFVAAGADTRVVHCFLEDPELACAPDAWTAHATAVEGGYRVDVHASSFTRDLALLADRLAPDAETDEMLVTLLAGDPLVPGPHHGVRVGAEPRPGCHGAGGHRRGHTAGSA
;
A
#
# COMPACT_ATOMS: atom_id res chain seq x y z
N MET A 1 -26.60 -15.09 -10.62
CA MET A 1 -25.47 -15.16 -9.66
C MET A 1 -24.74 -16.47 -9.87
N ALA A 2 -23.44 -16.45 -10.12
CA ALA A 2 -22.62 -17.64 -10.17
C ALA A 2 -21.91 -17.82 -8.83
N ARG A 3 -21.81 -19.04 -8.33
CA ARG A 3 -21.07 -19.41 -7.12
C ARG A 3 -20.03 -20.45 -7.51
N LEU A 4 -18.81 -20.26 -7.03
CA LEU A 4 -17.71 -21.19 -7.22
C LEU A 4 -17.39 -21.84 -5.87
N GLU A 5 -17.40 -23.16 -5.83
CA GLU A 5 -16.91 -23.89 -4.67
C GLU A 5 -15.38 -23.90 -4.71
N LEU A 6 -14.76 -23.42 -3.62
CA LEU A 6 -13.31 -23.32 -3.51
C LEU A 6 -12.76 -24.55 -2.76
N PRO A 7 -11.59 -25.07 -3.16
CA PRO A 7 -10.92 -26.13 -2.39
C PRO A 7 -10.58 -25.63 -0.98
N GLY A 8 -10.68 -26.53 0.02
CA GLY A 8 -10.40 -26.21 1.42
C GLY A 8 -9.00 -25.62 1.66
N SER A 9 -8.02 -25.99 0.84
CA SER A 9 -6.67 -25.44 0.86
C SER A 9 -6.58 -23.92 0.60
N LEU A 10 -7.64 -23.29 0.06
CA LEU A 10 -7.74 -21.84 -0.10
C LEU A 10 -8.53 -21.17 1.03
N LEU A 11 -9.28 -21.95 1.80
CA LEU A 11 -10.17 -21.48 2.86
C LEU A 11 -9.58 -21.66 4.26
N GLU A 12 -8.61 -22.56 4.40
CA GLU A 12 -7.94 -22.90 5.65
C GLU A 12 -6.50 -22.34 5.63
N PRO A 13 -6.27 -21.13 6.17
CA PRO A 13 -4.93 -20.55 6.21
C PRO A 13 -4.02 -21.31 7.19
N GLY A 14 -2.73 -21.40 6.89
CA GLY A 14 -1.74 -21.96 7.80
C GLY A 14 -1.42 -21.02 8.97
N GLU A 15 -1.20 -19.75 8.64
CA GLU A 15 -0.99 -18.63 9.56
C GLU A 15 -1.99 -17.50 9.27
N PRO A 16 -3.24 -17.56 9.80
CA PRO A 16 -4.31 -16.61 9.49
C PRO A 16 -3.95 -15.12 9.63
N LYS A 17 -3.04 -14.79 10.54
CA LYS A 17 -2.56 -13.41 10.78
C LYS A 17 -1.57 -12.88 9.74
N ARG A 18 -1.01 -13.74 8.87
CA ARG A 18 0.01 -13.40 7.85
C ARG A 18 -0.41 -13.77 6.43
N GLU A 19 -1.57 -14.40 6.28
CA GLU A 19 -2.09 -14.86 5.02
C GLU A 19 -3.33 -14.06 4.62
N VAL A 20 -3.50 -13.87 3.33
CA VAL A 20 -4.69 -13.25 2.75
C VAL A 20 -5.13 -14.08 1.56
N PHE A 21 -6.43 -14.21 1.37
CA PHE A 21 -7.00 -14.78 0.17
C PHE A 21 -7.22 -13.67 -0.86
N VAL A 22 -6.72 -13.88 -2.08
CA VAL A 22 -6.87 -12.92 -3.18
C VAL A 22 -7.67 -13.57 -4.29
N ALA A 23 -8.81 -12.97 -4.64
CA ALA A 23 -9.53 -13.28 -5.86
C ALA A 23 -9.33 -12.14 -6.86
N ALA A 24 -8.79 -12.46 -8.04
CA ALA A 24 -8.57 -11.50 -9.11
C ALA A 24 -9.23 -11.96 -10.41
N GLY A 25 -9.92 -11.03 -11.08
CA GLY A 25 -10.44 -11.17 -12.44
C GLY A 25 -9.69 -10.25 -13.40
N ALA A 26 -10.29 -9.97 -14.57
CA ALA A 26 -9.67 -9.10 -15.58
C ALA A 26 -9.34 -7.70 -15.04
N ASP A 27 -10.31 -7.05 -14.39
CA ASP A 27 -10.19 -5.66 -13.94
C ASP A 27 -10.52 -5.46 -12.45
N THR A 28 -10.74 -6.55 -11.71
CA THR A 28 -11.19 -6.51 -10.32
C THR A 28 -10.32 -7.40 -9.45
N ARG A 29 -10.08 -6.94 -8.23
CA ARG A 29 -9.37 -7.70 -7.20
C ARG A 29 -10.10 -7.52 -5.88
N VAL A 30 -10.30 -8.62 -5.17
CA VAL A 30 -10.81 -8.66 -3.80
C VAL A 30 -9.76 -9.32 -2.93
N VAL A 31 -9.50 -8.72 -1.77
CA VAL A 31 -8.64 -9.30 -0.73
C VAL A 31 -9.51 -9.63 0.46
N HIS A 32 -9.39 -10.85 0.95
CA HIS A 32 -10.03 -11.32 2.16
C HIS A 32 -8.96 -11.63 3.21
N CYS A 33 -9.04 -10.97 4.35
CA CYS A 33 -8.22 -11.29 5.52
C CYS A 33 -8.95 -12.34 6.36
N PHE A 34 -8.21 -13.31 6.90
CA PHE A 34 -8.79 -14.38 7.71
C PHE A 34 -9.03 -13.97 9.18
N LEU A 35 -8.52 -12.81 9.58
CA LEU A 35 -8.72 -12.18 10.87
C LEU A 35 -9.06 -10.70 10.70
N GLU A 36 -9.56 -10.09 11.76
CA GLU A 36 -9.81 -8.66 11.83
C GLU A 36 -8.50 -7.85 11.87
N ASP A 37 -8.57 -6.60 11.45
CA ASP A 37 -7.41 -5.74 11.19
C ASP A 37 -6.40 -5.64 12.35
N PRO A 38 -6.84 -5.51 13.62
CA PRO A 38 -5.91 -5.43 14.75
C PRO A 38 -5.13 -6.72 15.03
N GLU A 39 -5.62 -7.85 14.51
CA GLU A 39 -5.02 -9.18 14.71
C GLU A 39 -4.05 -9.56 13.58
N LEU A 40 -4.03 -8.78 12.49
CA LEU A 40 -3.11 -8.99 11.38
C LEU A 40 -1.68 -8.61 11.78
N ALA A 41 -0.74 -9.48 11.43
CA ALA A 41 0.69 -9.25 11.62
C ALA A 41 1.30 -8.56 10.39
N CYS A 42 0.73 -7.41 10.01
CA CYS A 42 1.23 -6.57 8.92
C CYS A 42 2.68 -6.12 9.20
N ALA A 43 3.54 -6.19 8.18
CA ALA A 43 4.92 -5.77 8.35
C ALA A 43 5.00 -4.22 8.44
N PRO A 44 5.72 -3.66 9.43
CA PRO A 44 5.72 -2.22 9.68
C PRO A 44 6.41 -1.40 8.57
N ASP A 45 7.41 -1.97 7.89
CA ASP A 45 8.16 -1.34 6.79
C ASP A 45 7.90 -2.05 5.46
N ALA A 46 6.64 -2.37 5.20
CA ALA A 46 6.20 -3.17 4.05
C ALA A 46 6.20 -2.40 2.72
N TRP A 47 6.57 -1.12 2.68
CA TRP A 47 6.47 -0.32 1.46
C TRP A 47 7.48 0.84 1.39
N THR A 48 7.68 1.34 0.17
CA THR A 48 8.43 2.57 -0.15
C THR A 48 7.59 3.45 -1.07
N ALA A 49 7.82 4.76 -1.03
CA ALA A 49 7.13 5.72 -1.88
C ALA A 49 8.11 6.73 -2.48
N HIS A 50 7.87 7.12 -3.72
CA HIS A 50 8.63 8.14 -4.43
C HIS A 50 7.69 9.18 -5.03
N ALA A 51 7.89 10.44 -4.68
CA ALA A 51 7.12 11.55 -5.22
C ALA A 51 7.88 12.27 -6.34
N THR A 52 7.24 12.46 -7.49
CA THR A 52 7.74 13.18 -8.65
C THR A 52 6.84 14.38 -8.91
N ALA A 53 7.40 15.58 -8.98
CA ALA A 53 6.63 16.77 -9.37
C ALA A 53 6.16 16.64 -10.83
N VAL A 54 4.90 16.99 -11.07
CA VAL A 54 4.25 17.01 -12.38
C VAL A 54 3.47 18.31 -12.52
N GLU A 55 2.94 18.60 -13.70
CA GLU A 55 2.05 19.75 -13.87
C GLU A 55 0.84 19.62 -12.94
N GLY A 56 0.58 20.66 -12.14
CA GLY A 56 -0.53 20.71 -11.19
C GLY A 56 -0.34 19.91 -9.90
N GLY A 57 0.83 19.30 -9.65
CA GLY A 57 0.98 18.50 -8.43
C GLY A 57 2.15 17.52 -8.37
N TYR A 58 1.88 16.37 -7.75
CA TYR A 58 2.82 15.26 -7.63
C TYR A 58 2.19 13.96 -8.09
N ARG A 59 3.01 13.12 -8.72
CA ARG A 59 2.77 11.68 -8.83
C ARG A 59 3.54 10.97 -7.72
N VAL A 60 2.87 10.14 -6.94
CA VAL A 60 3.48 9.33 -5.89
C VAL A 60 3.39 7.86 -6.30
N ASP A 61 4.54 7.25 -6.57
CA ASP A 61 4.64 5.83 -6.88
C ASP A 61 4.96 5.06 -5.60
N VAL A 62 4.08 4.13 -5.22
CA VAL A 62 4.23 3.29 -4.03
C VAL A 62 4.53 1.85 -4.41
N HIS A 63 5.50 1.24 -3.75
CA HIS A 63 5.86 -0.17 -3.90
C HIS A 63 5.77 -0.89 -2.55
N ALA A 64 5.09 -2.04 -2.52
CA ALA A 64 4.96 -2.85 -1.32
C ALA A 64 5.78 -4.14 -1.41
N SER A 65 6.65 -4.39 -0.42
CA SER A 65 7.40 -5.64 -0.24
C SER A 65 6.59 -6.72 0.50
N SER A 66 5.49 -6.32 1.15
CA SER A 66 4.54 -7.21 1.84
C SER A 66 3.13 -6.62 1.74
N PHE A 67 2.12 -7.39 2.14
CA PHE A 67 0.75 -6.91 2.24
C PHE A 67 0.68 -5.62 3.06
N THR A 68 0.13 -4.56 2.45
CA THR A 68 -0.13 -3.27 3.09
C THR A 68 -1.60 -2.96 2.92
N ARG A 69 -2.32 -2.92 4.03
CA ARG A 69 -3.76 -2.66 4.04
C ARG A 69 -4.04 -1.17 4.20
N ASP A 70 -5.00 -0.68 3.43
CA ASP A 70 -5.61 0.64 3.57
C ASP A 70 -4.60 1.80 3.66
N LEU A 71 -3.61 1.80 2.77
CA LEU A 71 -2.63 2.88 2.67
C LEU A 71 -3.33 4.19 2.30
N ALA A 72 -3.08 5.22 3.11
CA ALA A 72 -3.62 6.55 2.91
C ALA A 72 -2.49 7.59 2.79
N LEU A 73 -2.62 8.47 1.81
CA LEU A 73 -1.74 9.62 1.63
C LEU A 73 -2.47 10.88 2.12
N LEU A 74 -2.02 11.43 3.25
CA LEU A 74 -2.64 12.61 3.86
C LEU A 74 -2.10 13.89 3.21
N ALA A 75 -2.55 14.18 1.98
CA ALA A 75 -2.10 15.33 1.20
C ALA A 75 -2.39 16.68 1.88
N ASP A 76 -3.49 16.78 2.62
CA ASP A 76 -3.90 17.94 3.41
C ASP A 76 -2.82 18.42 4.40
N ARG A 77 -1.93 17.51 4.82
CA ARG A 77 -0.78 17.82 5.69
C ARG A 77 0.30 18.61 4.98
N LEU A 78 0.38 18.54 3.65
CA LEU A 78 1.29 19.33 2.81
C LEU A 78 0.69 20.72 2.53
N ALA A 79 -0.56 20.75 2.10
CA ALA A 79 -1.32 21.95 1.79
C ALA A 79 -2.81 21.73 2.11
N PRO A 80 -3.52 22.68 2.76
CA PRO A 80 -4.91 22.47 3.19
C PRO A 80 -5.91 22.16 2.08
N ASP A 81 -5.61 22.59 0.86
CA ASP A 81 -6.39 22.38 -0.37
C ASP A 81 -5.87 21.21 -1.21
N ALA A 82 -4.90 20.45 -0.70
CA ALA A 82 -4.32 19.35 -1.44
C ALA A 82 -5.19 18.09 -1.35
N GLU A 83 -5.49 17.52 -2.50
CA GLU A 83 -6.35 16.33 -2.65
C GLU A 83 -5.56 15.14 -3.19
N THR A 84 -6.05 13.93 -2.92
CA THR A 84 -5.57 12.67 -3.52
C THR A 84 -6.63 12.06 -4.41
N ASP A 85 -6.24 11.39 -5.49
CA ASP A 85 -7.17 10.67 -6.37
C ASP A 85 -7.66 9.35 -5.77
N GLU A 86 -6.86 8.71 -4.91
CA GLU A 86 -7.21 7.46 -4.24
C GLU A 86 -6.76 7.46 -2.77
N MET A 87 -7.58 6.84 -1.91
CA MET A 87 -7.29 6.63 -0.48
C MET A 87 -7.69 5.24 -0.05
N LEU A 88 -7.05 4.74 1.02
CA LEU A 88 -7.29 3.41 1.59
C LEU A 88 -6.97 2.31 0.57
N VAL A 89 -5.81 2.45 -0.06
CA VAL A 89 -5.34 1.54 -1.10
C VAL A 89 -4.77 0.29 -0.45
N THR A 90 -5.28 -0.88 -0.85
CA THR A 90 -4.69 -2.16 -0.46
C THR A 90 -3.65 -2.61 -1.48
N LEU A 91 -2.40 -2.77 -1.03
CA LEU A 91 -1.26 -3.22 -1.83
C LEU A 91 -0.88 -4.65 -1.46
N LEU A 92 -0.69 -5.48 -2.49
CA LEU A 92 -0.08 -6.80 -2.33
C LEU A 92 1.44 -6.70 -2.47
N ALA A 93 2.16 -7.69 -1.97
CA ALA A 93 3.59 -7.80 -2.22
C ALA A 93 3.86 -7.84 -3.73
N GLY A 94 4.65 -6.88 -4.23
CA GLY A 94 5.16 -6.85 -5.59
C GLY A 94 6.48 -7.61 -5.70
N ASP A 95 6.84 -8.02 -6.92
CA ASP A 95 8.19 -8.49 -7.20
C ASP A 95 9.16 -7.28 -7.12
N PRO A 96 10.22 -7.31 -6.30
CA PRO A 96 11.15 -6.19 -6.19
C PRO A 96 11.99 -5.95 -7.47
N LEU A 97 12.03 -6.91 -8.41
CA LEU A 97 12.86 -6.85 -9.63
C LEU A 97 12.05 -6.56 -10.91
N VAL A 98 10.73 -6.70 -10.85
CA VAL A 98 9.82 -6.31 -11.93
C VAL A 98 9.01 -5.16 -11.38
N PRO A 99 9.03 -3.95 -11.96
CA PRO A 99 8.08 -2.93 -11.56
C PRO A 99 6.68 -3.51 -11.78
N GLY A 100 6.06 -3.99 -10.70
CA GLY A 100 4.64 -4.29 -10.68
C GLY A 100 3.87 -3.02 -11.04
N PRO A 101 2.56 -3.11 -11.27
CA PRO A 101 1.77 -1.91 -11.50
C PRO A 101 2.01 -0.93 -10.35
N HIS A 102 2.72 0.17 -10.65
CA HIS A 102 2.95 1.24 -9.71
C HIS A 102 1.57 1.73 -9.31
N HIS A 103 1.26 1.72 -8.02
CA HIS A 103 0.09 2.43 -7.57
C HIS A 103 0.47 3.90 -7.53
N GLY A 104 0.15 4.60 -8.63
CA GLY A 104 0.46 6.01 -8.82
C GLY A 104 -0.68 6.86 -8.29
N VAL A 105 -0.51 7.41 -7.09
CA VAL A 105 -1.44 8.38 -6.49
C VAL A 105 -1.09 9.76 -7.01
N ARG A 106 -2.06 10.53 -7.46
CA ARG A 106 -1.88 11.94 -7.80
C ARG A 106 -2.26 12.81 -6.63
N VAL A 107 -1.41 13.79 -6.34
CA VAL A 107 -1.68 14.84 -5.36
C VAL A 107 -1.81 16.16 -6.09
N GLY A 108 -2.96 16.82 -5.98
CA GLY A 108 -3.13 18.19 -6.48
C GLY A 108 -2.61 19.19 -5.46
N ALA A 109 -1.47 19.82 -5.70
CA ALA A 109 -0.93 20.91 -4.86
C ALA A 109 0.18 21.62 -5.62
N GLU A 110 0.23 22.95 -5.62
CA GLU A 110 1.36 23.65 -6.24
C GLU A 110 2.69 23.22 -5.60
N PRO A 111 3.70 22.82 -6.41
CA PRO A 111 5.00 22.41 -5.88
C PRO A 111 5.64 23.54 -5.09
N ARG A 112 5.82 23.36 -3.77
CA ARG A 112 6.55 24.34 -2.95
C ARG A 112 8.05 24.23 -3.22
N PRO A 113 8.77 25.35 -3.39
CA PRO A 113 10.21 25.32 -3.57
C PRO A 113 10.88 24.69 -2.34
N GLY A 114 11.67 23.63 -2.56
CA GLY A 114 12.38 22.90 -1.51
C GLY A 114 11.86 21.49 -1.20
N CYS A 115 10.71 21.09 -1.76
CA CYS A 115 10.19 19.71 -1.68
C CYS A 115 10.98 18.75 -2.59
N HIS A 116 12.25 18.50 -2.28
CA HIS A 116 12.98 17.42 -2.93
C HIS A 116 12.49 16.10 -2.34
N GLY A 117 12.10 15.15 -3.20
CA GLY A 117 11.52 13.85 -2.84
C GLY A 117 12.25 13.24 -1.64
N ALA A 118 11.53 13.13 -0.53
CA ALA A 118 12.06 12.55 0.70
C ALA A 118 12.52 11.12 0.39
N GLY A 119 13.83 10.89 0.44
CA GLY A 119 14.40 9.55 0.41
C GLY A 119 13.72 8.67 1.47
N GLY A 120 13.44 7.42 1.09
CA GLY A 120 12.61 6.47 1.82
C GLY A 120 12.75 6.57 3.35
N HIS A 121 11.62 6.81 4.00
CA HIS A 121 11.52 6.96 5.45
C HIS A 121 11.80 5.61 6.13
N ARG A 122 13.07 5.31 6.42
CA ARG A 122 13.46 4.19 7.28
C ARG A 122 13.46 4.67 8.73
N ARG A 123 12.45 4.28 9.53
CA ARG A 123 12.52 4.44 10.99
C ARG A 123 13.37 3.30 11.57
N GLY A 124 14.66 3.58 11.79
CA GLY A 124 15.51 2.69 12.58
C GLY A 124 15.04 2.66 14.03
N HIS A 125 14.44 1.55 14.47
CA HIS A 125 14.25 1.26 15.89
C HIS A 125 15.54 0.64 16.43
N THR A 126 16.33 1.41 17.17
CA THR A 126 17.40 0.84 18.00
C THR A 126 16.77 0.17 19.22
N ALA A 127 16.76 -1.16 19.24
CA ALA A 127 16.54 -1.91 20.47
C ALA A 127 17.85 -1.94 21.26
N GLY A 128 17.88 -1.21 22.39
CA GLY A 128 18.94 -1.37 23.38
C GLY A 128 18.79 -2.73 24.06
N SER A 129 19.83 -3.55 23.98
CA SER A 129 19.96 -4.76 24.79
C SER A 129 20.26 -4.36 26.24
N ALA A 130 19.52 -4.98 27.17
CA ALA A 130 19.98 -5.18 28.53
C ALA A 130 21.09 -6.25 28.55
#